data_AF-A0A562KFN8-F1
#
_entry.id   AF-A0A562KFN8-F1
#
_cell.length_a   1.000
_cell.length_b   1.000
_cell.length_c   1.000
_cell.angle_alpha   90.00
_cell.angle_beta   90.00
_cell.angle_gamma   90.00
#
_symmetry.space_group_name_H-M   'P 1'
#
loop_
_entity.id
_entity.type
_entity.pdbx_description
1 polymer ?
#
loop_
_entity_poly.entity_id
_entity_poly.type
_entity_poly.pdbx_seq_one_letter_code
_entity_poly.pdbx_strand_id
1 'polypeptide(L)'
;MADIDTGYGNAINVIHAIGEYERTGASSVVIEDKTFPKVTSLAAERPDDELWQFRIRASSTALRDTFRRIIADGGVQNVHKDIVTIEELFRLQRMDEIEAAETRFLR
;
A
#
# COMPACT_ATOMS: atom_id res chain seq x y z
N MET A 1 -11.74 -8.86 -8.01
CA MET A 1 -11.03 -8.98 -6.72
C MET A 1 -9.99 -10.07 -6.84
N ALA A 2 -8.71 -9.69 -6.83
CA ALA A 2 -7.58 -10.62 -6.94
C ALA A 2 -6.64 -10.46 -5.74
N ASP A 3 -6.02 -11.55 -5.29
CA ASP A 3 -4.99 -11.54 -4.25
C ASP A 3 -3.61 -11.38 -4.91
N ILE A 4 -2.86 -10.34 -4.54
CA ILE A 4 -1.51 -10.07 -5.06
C ILE A 4 -0.43 -10.34 -4.01
N ASP A 5 -0.75 -11.17 -3.01
CA ASP A 5 0.14 -11.51 -1.92
C ASP A 5 0.67 -10.24 -1.24
N THR A 6 1.99 -10.07 -1.18
CA THR A 6 2.67 -8.93 -0.57
C THR A 6 3.06 -7.86 -1.58
N GLY A 7 2.47 -7.88 -2.78
CA GLY A 7 2.83 -6.92 -3.82
C GLY A 7 4.08 -7.26 -4.63
N TYR A 8 4.49 -8.54 -4.62
CA TYR A 8 5.61 -9.07 -5.41
C TYR A 8 6.96 -8.37 -5.21
N GLY A 9 7.23 -7.82 -4.02
CA GLY A 9 8.53 -7.24 -3.67
C GLY A 9 8.46 -5.74 -3.40
N ASN A 10 9.02 -4.92 -4.30
CA ASN A 10 9.09 -3.47 -4.11
C ASN A 10 7.91 -2.73 -4.76
N ALA A 11 7.84 -1.40 -4.57
CA ALA A 11 6.75 -0.57 -5.07
C ALA A 11 6.59 -0.61 -6.60
N ILE A 12 7.66 -0.82 -7.37
CA ILE A 12 7.60 -0.92 -8.84
C ILE A 12 6.82 -2.18 -9.24
N ASN A 13 7.06 -3.30 -8.55
CA ASN A 13 6.37 -4.55 -8.81
C ASN A 13 4.88 -4.47 -8.46
N VAL A 14 4.52 -3.72 -7.41
CA VAL A 14 3.12 -3.43 -7.05
C VAL A 14 2.42 -2.64 -8.17
N ILE A 15 3.05 -1.57 -8.66
CA ILE A 15 2.49 -0.73 -9.74
C ILE A 15 2.29 -1.57 -11.01
N HIS A 16 3.28 -2.40 -11.35
CA HIS A 16 3.18 -3.28 -12.51
C HIS A 16 2.05 -4.31 -12.36
N ALA A 17 1.95 -4.96 -11.20
CA ALA A 17 0.90 -5.93 -10.90
C ALA A 17 -0.49 -5.28 -10.97
N ILE A 18 -0.68 -4.10 -10.37
CA ILE A 18 -1.96 -3.36 -10.45
C ILE A 18 -2.36 -3.13 -11.90
N GLY A 19 -1.42 -2.68 -12.75
CA GLY A 19 -1.70 -2.47 -14.18
C GLY A 19 -2.11 -3.73 -14.94
N GLU A 20 -1.50 -4.89 -14.64
CA GLU A 20 -1.88 -6.18 -15.22
C GLU A 20 -3.27 -6.64 -14.73
N TYR A 21 -3.54 -6.51 -13.42
CA TYR A 21 -4.82 -6.89 -12.85
C TYR A 21 -5.97 -5.98 -13.33
N GLU A 22 -5.74 -4.68 -13.51
CA GLU A 22 -6.71 -3.78 -14.13
C GLU A 22 -7.00 -4.17 -15.59
N ARG A 23 -5.95 -4.44 -16.40
CA ARG A 23 -6.12 -4.85 -17.81
C ARG A 23 -6.91 -6.15 -17.97
N THR A 24 -6.81 -7.05 -17.00
CA THR A 24 -7.55 -8.32 -16.98
C THR A 24 -8.97 -8.18 -16.41
N GLY A 25 -9.38 -6.98 -16.03
CA GLY A 25 -10.74 -6.68 -15.56
C GLY A 25 -10.95 -6.87 -14.06
N ALA A 26 -9.88 -6.94 -13.25
CA ALA A 26 -10.03 -6.98 -11.81
C ALA A 26 -10.55 -5.64 -11.27
N SER A 27 -11.71 -5.68 -10.63
CA SER A 27 -12.33 -4.52 -9.96
C SER A 27 -11.63 -4.08 -8.66
N SER A 28 -10.74 -4.93 -8.13
CA SER A 28 -9.97 -4.68 -6.92
C SER A 28 -8.84 -5.69 -6.76
N VAL A 29 -7.78 -5.30 -6.04
CA VAL A 29 -6.71 -6.18 -5.57
C VAL A 29 -6.63 -6.14 -4.04
N VAL A 30 -6.24 -7.26 -3.44
CA VAL A 30 -5.93 -7.40 -2.01
C VAL A 30 -4.41 -7.54 -1.90
N ILE A 31 -3.80 -6.68 -1.10
CA ILE A 31 -2.37 -6.70 -0.79
C ILE A 31 -2.20 -6.89 0.72
N GLU A 32 -1.26 -7.74 1.09
CA GLU A 32 -0.98 -8.15 2.47
C GLU A 32 0.37 -7.58 2.92
N ASP A 33 0.46 -7.06 4.14
CA ASP A 33 1.64 -6.37 4.68
C ASP A 33 2.69 -7.32 5.29
N LYS A 34 2.83 -8.53 4.73
CA LYS A 34 3.77 -9.54 5.27
C LYS A 34 5.17 -9.33 4.71
N THR A 35 6.15 -9.20 5.61
CA THR A 35 7.56 -9.31 5.25
C THR A 35 7.92 -10.75 4.90
N PHE A 36 8.70 -10.94 3.84
CA PHE A 36 9.23 -12.25 3.47
C PHE A 36 10.05 -12.86 4.63
N PRO A 37 9.97 -14.18 4.90
CA PRO A 37 9.16 -15.18 4.20
C PRO A 37 7.68 -15.18 4.61
N LYS A 38 6.78 -15.38 3.63
CA LYS A 38 5.31 -15.35 3.82
C LYS A 38 4.88 -16.41 4.85
N VAL A 39 4.33 -15.96 5.97
CA VAL A 39 3.71 -16.84 6.98
C VAL A 39 2.21 -16.96 6.71
N THR A 40 1.70 -18.19 6.78
CA THR A 40 0.29 -18.48 6.52
C THR A 40 -0.62 -17.86 7.57
N SER A 41 -1.77 -17.40 7.11
CA SER A 41 -2.90 -16.93 7.93
C SER A 41 -3.57 -18.07 8.72
N LEU A 42 -2.87 -19.16 9.02
CA LEU A 42 -3.31 -20.28 9.87
C LEU A 42 -2.31 -20.56 11.01
N ALA A 43 -1.27 -19.73 11.15
CA ALA A 43 -0.30 -19.86 12.22
C ALA A 43 -0.97 -19.66 13.60
N ALA A 44 -0.58 -20.49 14.57
CA ALA A 44 -1.23 -20.62 15.88
C ALA A 44 -1.08 -19.40 16.80
N GLU A 45 -0.13 -18.51 16.52
CA GLU A 45 0.11 -17.27 17.26
C GLU A 45 -0.22 -16.08 16.38
N ARG A 46 -1.34 -15.41 16.66
CA ARG A 46 -1.74 -14.16 16.02
C ARG A 46 -1.77 -13.03 17.03
N PRO A 47 -1.18 -11.86 16.75
CA PRO A 47 -1.48 -10.63 17.48
C PRO A 47 -2.96 -10.25 17.29
N ASP A 48 -3.59 -9.72 18.34
CA ASP A 48 -5.03 -9.43 18.47
C ASP A 48 -5.78 -9.10 17.15
N ASP A 49 -6.64 -10.04 16.73
CA ASP A 49 -7.37 -10.06 15.46
C ASP A 49 -8.30 -8.84 15.26
N GLU A 50 -8.85 -8.29 16.34
CA GLU A 50 -9.82 -7.19 16.28
C GLU A 50 -9.21 -5.86 15.77
N LEU A 51 -8.01 -5.51 16.24
CA LEU A 51 -7.31 -4.31 15.78
C LEU A 51 -6.93 -4.42 14.30
N TRP A 52 -6.55 -5.62 13.85
CA TRP A 52 -6.24 -5.88 12.44
C TRP A 52 -7.45 -5.70 11.52
N GLN A 53 -8.59 -6.28 11.90
CA GLN A 53 -9.84 -6.09 11.16
C GLN A 53 -10.23 -4.61 11.09
N PHE A 54 -10.03 -3.86 12.18
CA PHE A 54 -10.32 -2.43 12.21
C PHE A 54 -9.40 -1.63 11.27
N ARG A 55 -8.10 -1.93 11.24
CA ARG A 55 -7.12 -1.28 10.34
C ARG A 55 -7.48 -1.49 8.86
N ILE A 56 -7.81 -2.71 8.46
CA ILE A 56 -8.21 -3.01 7.07
C ILE A 56 -9.48 -2.24 6.69
N ARG A 57 -10.48 -2.21 7.57
CA ARG A 57 -11.74 -1.48 7.35
C ARG A 57 -11.53 0.03 7.28
N ALA A 58 -10.68 0.58 8.14
CA ALA A 58 -10.33 1.99 8.13
C ALA A 58 -9.61 2.39 6.83
N SER A 59 -8.58 1.64 6.44
CA SER A 59 -7.84 1.88 5.20
C SER A 59 -8.72 1.76 3.96
N SER A 60 -9.58 0.73 3.90
CA SER A 60 -10.51 0.52 2.78
C SER A 60 -11.54 1.65 2.67
N THR A 61 -12.05 2.15 3.80
CA THR A 61 -12.96 3.30 3.84
C THR A 61 -12.27 4.56 3.34
N ALA A 62 -11.07 4.87 3.85
CA ALA A 62 -10.30 6.04 3.45
C ALA A 62 -9.95 6.03 1.95
N LEU A 63 -9.57 4.86 1.41
CA LEU A 63 -9.33 4.69 -0.03
C LEU A 63 -10.59 4.99 -0.85
N ARG A 64 -11.72 4.36 -0.51
CA ARG A 64 -12.98 4.55 -1.24
C ARG A 64 -13.44 6.01 -1.23
N ASP A 65 -13.34 6.67 -0.09
CA ASP A 65 -13.78 8.06 0.04
C ASP A 65 -12.87 9.02 -0.72
N THR A 66 -11.56 8.79 -0.68
CA THR A 66 -10.58 9.59 -1.45
C THR A 66 -10.81 9.44 -2.95
N PHE A 67 -10.91 8.21 -3.47
CA PHE A 67 -11.11 7.98 -4.89
C PHE A 67 -12.48 8.45 -5.38
N ARG A 68 -13.54 8.28 -4.58
CA ARG A 68 -14.86 8.84 -4.92
C ARG A 68 -14.78 10.35 -5.13
N ARG A 69 -14.05 11.06 -4.28
CA ARG A 69 -13.85 12.52 -4.40
C ARG A 69 -13.03 12.89 -5.63
N ILE A 70 -11.92 12.19 -5.90
CA ILE A 70 -11.11 12.42 -7.11
C ILE A 70 -11.97 12.28 -8.38
N ILE A 71 -12.78 11.23 -8.45
CA ILE A 71 -13.66 10.97 -9.59
C ILE A 71 -14.72 12.07 -9.71
N ALA A 72 -15.37 12.44 -8.60
CA ALA A 72 -16.41 13.48 -8.59
C ALA A 72 -15.86 14.86 -8.98
N ASP A 73 -14.63 15.16 -8.58
CA ASP A 73 -13.97 16.44 -8.83
C ASP A 73 -13.26 16.48 -10.20
N GLY A 74 -13.23 15.36 -10.93
CA GLY A 74 -12.52 15.24 -12.21
C GLY A 74 -11.01 15.44 -12.10
N GLY A 75 -10.43 15.28 -10.91
CA GLY A 75 -9.01 15.53 -10.65
C GLY A 75 -8.63 15.51 -9.17
N VAL A 76 -7.33 15.66 -8.89
CA VAL A 76 -6.73 15.48 -7.55
C VAL A 76 -6.65 16.76 -6.72
N GLN A 77 -6.97 17.91 -7.31
CA GLN A 77 -6.76 19.24 -6.72
C GLN A 77 -7.38 19.42 -5.33
N ASN A 78 -8.46 18.71 -5.03
CA ASN A 78 -9.22 18.88 -3.79
C ASN A 78 -8.92 17.84 -2.71
N VAL A 79 -8.17 16.78 -3.02
CA VAL A 79 -7.84 15.72 -2.05
C VAL A 79 -6.44 15.88 -1.45
N HIS A 80 -5.56 16.66 -2.07
CA HIS A 80 -4.16 16.81 -1.65
C HIS A 80 -4.02 17.21 -0.17
N LYS A 81 -4.89 18.09 0.33
CA LYS A 81 -4.84 18.55 1.74
C LYS A 81 -5.31 17.51 2.76
N ASP A 82 -6.00 16.46 2.31
CA ASP A 82 -6.65 15.47 3.18
C ASP A 82 -5.89 14.14 3.18
N ILE A 83 -4.83 14.02 2.37
CA ILE A 83 -3.97 12.84 2.32
C ILE A 83 -2.56 13.17 2.81
N VAL A 84 -1.86 12.14 3.26
CA VAL A 84 -0.45 12.18 3.66
C VAL A 84 0.41 12.80 2.55
N THR A 85 1.34 13.67 2.93
CA THR A 85 2.26 14.31 1.97
C THR A 85 3.37 13.35 1.54
N ILE A 86 4.04 13.68 0.44
CA ILE A 86 5.17 12.86 -0.05
C ILE A 86 6.33 12.87 0.96
N GLU A 87 6.59 13.99 1.61
CA GLU A 87 7.62 14.12 2.64
C GLU A 87 7.33 13.19 3.84
N GLU A 88 6.06 13.10 4.22
CA GLU A 88 5.64 12.20 5.29
C GLU A 88 5.73 10.73 4.86
N LEU A 89 5.46 10.41 3.58
CA LEU A 89 5.74 9.07 3.04
C LEU A 89 7.23 8.74 3.11
N PHE A 90 8.11 9.66 2.72
CA PHE A 90 9.55 9.46 2.81
C PHE A 90 10.03 9.27 4.25
N ARG A 91 9.45 10.02 5.20
CA ARG A 91 9.71 9.84 6.63
C ARG A 91 9.27 8.46 7.12
N LEU A 92 8.08 8.01 6.74
CA LEU A 92 7.56 6.68 7.10
C LEU A 92 8.40 5.54 6.51
N GLN A 93 8.94 5.74 5.31
CA GLN A 93 9.80 4.78 4.62
C GLN A 93 11.26 4.80 5.09
N ARG A 94 11.64 5.76 5.95
CA ARG A 94 13.03 5.96 6.43
C ARG A 94 14.01 6.16 5.27
N MET A 95 13.60 6.98 4.29
CA MET A 95 14.38 7.27 3.09
C MET A 95 15.74 7.92 3.40
N ASP A 96 15.87 8.59 4.53
CA ASP A 96 17.11 9.12 5.07
C ASP A 96 18.16 8.02 5.32
N GLU A 97 17.71 6.84 5.77
CA GLU A 97 18.60 5.69 5.96
C GLU A 97 19.04 5.08 4.64
N ILE A 98 18.17 5.10 3.63
CA ILE A 98 18.47 4.62 2.28
C ILE A 98 19.50 5.54 1.62
N GLU A 99 19.31 6.86 1.67
CA GLU A 99 20.26 7.84 1.12
C GLU A 99 21.64 7.74 1.78
N ALA A 100 21.67 7.56 3.10
CA ALA A 100 22.91 7.32 3.84
C ALA A 100 23.59 6.00 3.44
N ALA A 101 22.80 4.95 3.18
CA ALA A 101 23.32 3.67 2.71
C ALA A 101 23.84 3.75 1.27
N GLU A 102 23.13 4.41 0.35
CA GLU A 102 23.59 4.63 -1.03
C GLU A 102 24.93 5.36 -1.05
N THR A 103 25.05 6.45 -0.28
CA THR A 103 26.30 7.22 -0.15
C THR A 103 27.48 6.36 0.35
N ARG A 104 27.19 5.38 1.21
CA ARG A 104 28.20 4.53 1.84
C ARG A 104 28.63 3.34 0.97
N PHE A 105 27.72 2.78 0.16
CA PHE A 105 27.92 1.48 -0.48
C PHE A 105 27.87 1.51 -2.01
N LEU A 106 27.35 2.58 -2.63
CA LEU A 106 27.23 2.71 -4.07
C LEU A 106 28.04 3.94 -4.54
N ARG A 107 29.32 3.71 -4.83
CA ARG A 107 30.18 4.61 -5.61
C ARG A 107 30.68 3.88 -6.85
#